data_AF-A0A151X5Y3-F1
#
_entry.id   AF-A0A151X5Y3-F1
#
_cell.length_a   1.000
_cell.length_b   1.000
_cell.length_c   1.000
_cell.angle_alpha   90.00
_cell.angle_beta   90.00
_cell.angle_gamma   90.00
#
_symmetry.space_group_name_H-M   'P 1'
#
loop_
_entity.id
_entity.type
_entity.pdbx_description
1 polymer ?
#
loop_
_entity_poly.entity_id
_entity_poly.type
_entity_poly.pdbx_seq_one_letter_code
_entity_poly.pdbx_strand_id
1 'polypeptide(L)'
;MDLRNIEKYYINLDYEELKSKKSKASMEIYAMCKEIKLKHETFVDRLEKTLLILENHMPLFKSICNHTDVPEAIITYVNYYRINIYKPNRITEKIKQELIWTLILTLLNFCARDDVQYFLETCIITNSLADNDLYNKKYKELFSHQTIEIILLEDSDLYAQELLTPPISYKINVTSIWSEDIATAKNLAASLDRNIVLINTLDFYETMIVMPYIEIFKIPLCNLNFNEEHHIVNMIKPICSKKRPVPANPIYNYMFYDGTWQKPVQNTYWLHNNTTILRASATKDDMSRCFISAIKGFKIWSELSTESRMQILSKFAFLLEYISKSELSEIVLKWIKFPHWYKNSLQPQSGRSLVIRTRKPKGVITLIEKREADLFRKLTQSLIIGNSVVVICTAKSCNIIEYCDLFLSSGIPPGVINMLTCEGIKPLNKCYDALDLNEIYYQFTVGKQIATMI
;
A
#
# COMPACT_ATOMS: atom_id res chain seq x y z
N MET A 1 0.49 13.79 -27.25
CA MET A 1 -0.13 15.13 -27.15
C MET A 1 0.32 15.72 -25.81
N ASP A 2 0.96 16.90 -25.80
CA ASP A 2 1.53 17.49 -24.58
C ASP A 2 0.42 17.94 -23.60
N LEU A 3 0.53 17.62 -22.31
CA LEU A 3 -0.48 17.92 -21.27
C LEU A 3 -0.83 19.41 -21.23
N ARG A 4 0.14 20.28 -21.53
CA ARG A 4 -0.04 21.74 -21.61
C ARG A 4 -1.00 22.16 -22.71
N ASN A 5 -1.09 21.39 -23.80
CA ASN A 5 -2.00 21.70 -24.90
C ASN A 5 -3.44 21.30 -24.54
N ILE A 6 -3.64 20.21 -23.81
CA ILE A 6 -4.98 19.78 -23.35
C ILE A 6 -5.53 20.74 -22.30
N GLU A 7 -4.71 21.16 -21.32
CA GLU A 7 -5.10 22.19 -20.34
C GLU A 7 -5.51 23.51 -21.01
N LYS A 8 -4.82 23.91 -22.08
CA LYS A 8 -5.12 25.15 -22.81
C LYS A 8 -6.47 25.11 -23.54
N TYR A 9 -6.93 23.94 -23.96
CA TYR A 9 -8.25 23.77 -24.59
C TYR A 9 -9.38 23.62 -23.56
N TYR A 10 -9.12 23.03 -22.39
CA TYR A 10 -10.14 22.87 -21.33
C TYR A 10 -10.31 24.11 -20.43
N ILE A 11 -9.24 24.86 -20.13
CA ILE A 11 -9.30 26.10 -19.31
C ILE A 11 -10.12 27.21 -20.00
N ASN A 12 -10.24 27.15 -21.33
CA ASN A 12 -11.00 28.12 -22.12
C ASN A 12 -12.50 27.81 -22.27
N LEU A 13 -13.02 26.72 -21.68
CA LEU A 13 -14.45 26.41 -21.67
C LEU A 13 -15.19 26.98 -20.43
N ASP A 14 -14.47 27.42 -19.40
CA ASP A 14 -15.06 28.14 -18.27
C ASP A 14 -15.35 29.58 -18.69
N TYR A 15 -16.61 29.85 -19.08
CA TYR A 15 -17.10 31.19 -19.42
C TYR A 15 -16.74 32.22 -18.32
N GLU A 16 -16.39 33.45 -18.69
CA GLU A 16 -15.99 34.53 -17.75
C GLU A 16 -17.02 34.77 -16.62
N GLU A 17 -18.31 34.62 -16.93
CA GLU A 17 -19.39 34.68 -15.94
C GLU A 17 -19.30 33.55 -14.90
N LEU A 18 -18.92 32.34 -15.33
CA LEU A 18 -18.71 31.19 -14.47
C LEU A 18 -17.48 31.39 -13.57
N LYS A 19 -16.39 31.98 -14.09
CA LYS A 19 -15.20 32.34 -13.29
C LYS A 19 -15.53 33.37 -12.22
N SER A 20 -16.31 34.41 -12.56
CA SER A 20 -16.73 35.44 -11.61
C SER A 20 -17.62 34.88 -10.50
N LYS A 21 -18.61 34.05 -10.84
CA LYS A 21 -19.46 33.35 -9.87
C LYS A 21 -18.66 32.43 -8.94
N LYS A 22 -17.74 31.63 -9.50
CA LYS A 22 -16.82 30.77 -8.73
C LYS A 22 -15.92 31.57 -7.78
N SER A 23 -15.40 32.73 -8.22
CA SER A 23 -14.57 33.61 -7.38
C SER A 23 -15.35 34.21 -6.20
N LYS A 24 -16.60 34.63 -6.43
CA LYS A 24 -17.47 35.11 -5.35
C LYS A 24 -17.78 33.99 -4.35
N ALA A 25 -18.15 32.81 -4.84
CA ALA A 25 -18.43 31.65 -4.00
C ALA A 25 -17.21 31.24 -3.16
N SER A 26 -16.00 31.29 -3.75
CA SER A 26 -14.73 31.04 -3.04
C SER A 26 -14.56 32.00 -1.86
N MET A 27 -14.74 33.31 -2.07
CA MET A 27 -14.65 34.30 -1.00
C MET A 27 -15.66 34.07 0.12
N GLU A 28 -16.89 33.69 -0.20
CA GLU A 28 -17.93 33.35 0.77
C GLU A 28 -17.54 32.12 1.60
N ILE A 29 -16.99 31.07 0.98
CA ILE A 29 -16.46 29.89 1.69
C ILE A 29 -15.31 30.29 2.62
N TYR A 30 -14.36 31.10 2.17
CA TYR A 30 -13.25 31.56 3.02
C TYR A 30 -13.73 32.41 4.20
N ALA A 31 -14.70 33.30 3.99
CA ALA A 31 -15.30 34.10 5.06
C ALA A 31 -15.97 33.20 6.10
N MET A 32 -16.78 32.24 5.65
CA MET A 32 -17.43 31.25 6.51
C MET A 32 -16.41 30.46 7.33
N CYS A 33 -15.32 29.98 6.70
CA CYS A 33 -14.28 29.22 7.39
C CYS A 33 -13.61 30.02 8.53
N LYS A 34 -13.46 31.34 8.40
CA LYS A 34 -12.90 32.20 9.47
C LYS A 34 -13.80 32.31 10.69
N GLU A 35 -15.11 32.10 10.52
CA GLU A 35 -16.10 32.18 11.61
C GLU A 35 -16.23 30.86 12.37
N ILE A 36 -15.78 29.74 11.79
CA ILE A 36 -15.84 28.41 12.40
C ILE A 36 -14.90 28.33 13.61
N LYS A 37 -15.47 28.01 14.78
CA LYS A 37 -14.75 27.85 16.05
C LYS A 37 -14.98 26.45 16.62
N LEU A 38 -13.98 25.57 16.48
CA LEU A 38 -14.08 24.15 16.87
C LEU A 38 -13.07 23.76 17.96
N LYS A 39 -13.01 24.53 19.05
CA LYS A 39 -12.03 24.30 20.12
C LYS A 39 -12.53 23.22 21.09
N HIS A 40 -11.71 22.20 21.35
CA HIS A 40 -11.98 21.10 22.30
C HIS A 40 -13.11 20.12 21.92
N GLU A 41 -13.50 20.08 20.65
CA GLU A 41 -14.51 19.16 20.16
C GLU A 41 -13.94 17.78 19.84
N THR A 42 -14.75 16.74 20.03
CA THR A 42 -14.35 15.40 19.62
C THR A 42 -14.32 15.31 18.08
N PHE A 43 -13.62 14.31 17.55
CA PHE A 43 -13.58 14.11 16.09
C PHE A 43 -14.98 13.86 15.51
N VAL A 44 -15.85 13.15 16.24
CA VAL A 44 -17.22 12.87 15.80
C VAL A 44 -18.06 14.14 15.75
N ASP A 45 -17.97 15.00 16.76
CA ASP A 45 -18.69 16.29 16.79
C ASP A 45 -18.27 17.18 15.60
N ARG A 46 -16.98 17.17 15.26
CA ARG A 46 -16.45 17.88 14.09
C ARG A 46 -17.05 17.36 12.78
N LEU A 47 -17.16 16.05 12.61
CA LEU A 47 -17.82 15.46 11.43
C LEU A 47 -19.29 15.88 11.36
N GLU A 48 -20.01 15.87 12.49
CA GLU A 48 -21.41 16.29 12.55
C GLU A 48 -21.59 17.77 12.18
N LYS A 49 -20.76 18.66 12.70
CA LYS A 49 -20.79 20.08 12.31
C LYS A 49 -20.41 20.30 10.85
N THR A 50 -19.47 19.53 10.34
CA THR A 50 -19.10 19.57 8.91
C THR A 50 -20.31 19.26 8.04
N LEU A 51 -21.07 18.22 8.38
CA LEU A 51 -22.32 17.86 7.68
C LEU A 51 -23.33 19.01 7.72
N LEU A 52 -23.59 19.56 8.90
CA LEU A 52 -24.58 20.62 9.08
C LEU A 52 -24.22 21.88 8.28
N ILE A 53 -22.93 22.24 8.21
CA ILE A 53 -22.49 23.40 7.42
C ILE A 53 -22.64 23.12 5.91
N LEU A 54 -22.26 21.94 5.43
CA LEU A 54 -22.40 21.53 4.02
C LEU A 54 -23.87 21.51 3.60
N GLU A 55 -24.75 20.95 4.42
CA GLU A 55 -26.19 20.88 4.14
C GLU A 55 -26.82 22.29 4.07
N ASN A 56 -26.49 23.17 5.02
CA ASN A 56 -27.02 24.53 5.07
C ASN A 56 -26.53 25.43 3.93
N HIS A 57 -25.35 25.14 3.36
CA HIS A 57 -24.76 25.93 2.29
C HIS A 57 -24.56 25.12 1.00
N MET A 58 -25.38 24.09 0.80
CA MET A 58 -25.27 23.17 -0.33
C MET A 58 -25.17 23.88 -1.70
N PRO A 59 -26.01 24.88 -2.02
CA PRO A 59 -25.92 25.60 -3.30
C PRO A 59 -24.57 26.28 -3.51
N LEU A 60 -23.94 26.79 -2.44
CA LEU A 60 -22.64 27.44 -2.49
C LEU A 60 -21.55 26.44 -2.88
N PHE A 61 -21.52 25.27 -2.24
CA PHE A 61 -20.56 24.21 -2.57
C PHE A 61 -20.77 23.63 -3.97
N LYS A 62 -22.03 23.45 -4.41
CA LYS A 62 -22.33 23.02 -5.79
C LYS A 62 -21.84 24.01 -6.83
N SER A 63 -21.89 25.30 -6.53
CA SER A 63 -21.45 26.35 -7.46
C SER A 63 -19.94 26.38 -7.69
N ILE A 64 -19.16 25.80 -6.77
CA ILE A 64 -17.70 25.82 -6.85
C ILE A 64 -17.11 24.50 -7.30
N CYS A 65 -17.68 23.37 -6.90
CA CYS A 65 -17.19 22.04 -7.26
C CYS A 65 -17.20 21.80 -8.77
N ASN A 66 -16.28 20.94 -9.24
CA ASN A 66 -16.19 20.57 -10.66
C ASN A 66 -17.43 19.80 -11.15
N HIS A 67 -18.13 19.12 -10.24
CA HIS A 67 -19.39 18.45 -10.50
C HIS A 67 -20.41 18.74 -9.39
N THR A 68 -21.69 18.80 -9.74
CA THR A 68 -22.76 19.17 -8.80
C THR A 68 -23.00 18.14 -7.69
N ASP A 69 -22.53 16.90 -7.86
CA ASP A 69 -22.74 15.81 -6.90
C ASP A 69 -21.56 15.64 -5.92
N VAL A 70 -20.46 16.37 -6.11
CA VAL A 70 -19.30 16.31 -5.20
C VAL A 70 -19.69 16.65 -3.76
N PRO A 71 -20.47 17.71 -3.48
CA PRO A 71 -20.88 18.01 -2.11
C PRO A 71 -21.70 16.89 -1.44
N GLU A 72 -22.63 16.27 -2.17
CA GLU A 72 -23.41 15.11 -1.70
C GLU A 72 -22.53 13.89 -1.42
N ALA A 73 -21.52 13.67 -2.26
CA ALA A 73 -20.52 12.64 -2.03
C ALA A 73 -19.79 12.91 -0.71
N ILE A 74 -19.28 14.13 -0.50
CA ILE A 74 -18.61 14.51 0.75
C ILE A 74 -19.51 14.22 1.96
N ILE A 75 -20.79 14.60 1.92
CA ILE A 75 -21.78 14.28 2.97
C ILE A 75 -21.85 12.78 3.21
N THR A 76 -21.97 11.99 2.16
CA THR A 76 -22.06 10.52 2.23
C THR A 76 -20.84 9.94 2.94
N TYR A 77 -19.63 10.40 2.60
CA TYR A 77 -18.39 9.98 3.23
C TYR A 77 -18.31 10.35 4.70
N VAL A 78 -18.52 11.63 5.01
CA VAL A 78 -18.45 12.14 6.38
C VAL A 78 -19.46 11.38 7.26
N ASN A 79 -20.68 11.16 6.76
CA ASN A 79 -21.70 10.43 7.49
C ASN A 79 -21.33 8.94 7.69
N TYR A 80 -20.82 8.26 6.66
CA TYR A 80 -20.35 6.88 6.76
C TYR A 80 -19.29 6.72 7.86
N TYR A 81 -18.28 7.58 7.87
CA TYR A 81 -17.20 7.49 8.85
C TYR A 81 -17.65 7.94 10.25
N ARG A 82 -18.52 8.94 10.36
CA ARG A 82 -19.16 9.32 11.63
C ARG A 82 -19.82 8.12 12.31
N ILE A 83 -20.61 7.36 11.56
CA ILE A 83 -21.30 6.16 12.06
C ILE A 83 -20.31 5.04 12.42
N ASN A 84 -19.28 4.82 11.60
CA ASN A 84 -18.35 3.70 11.80
C ASN A 84 -17.32 3.95 12.91
N ILE A 85 -16.88 5.20 13.11
CA ILE A 85 -15.98 5.58 14.21
C ILE A 85 -16.68 5.46 15.57
N TYR A 86 -17.99 5.73 15.62
CA TYR A 86 -18.79 5.70 16.86
C TYR A 86 -19.06 4.28 17.40
N LYS A 87 -18.77 3.21 16.65
CA LYS A 87 -19.08 1.82 17.08
C LYS A 87 -18.29 1.43 18.34
N PRO A 88 -18.92 1.35 19.55
CA PRO A 88 -18.19 1.40 20.83
C PRO A 88 -17.32 0.17 21.15
N ASN A 89 -17.64 -1.00 20.58
CA ASN A 89 -17.18 -2.29 21.13
C ASN A 89 -16.37 -3.17 20.16
N ARG A 90 -15.83 -2.64 19.05
CA ARG A 90 -15.15 -3.51 18.04
C ARG A 90 -13.83 -3.00 17.49
N ILE A 91 -13.39 -1.79 17.81
CA ILE A 91 -12.28 -1.14 17.10
C ILE A 91 -11.28 -0.55 18.11
N THR A 92 -10.02 -0.95 17.99
CA THR A 92 -8.93 -0.41 18.82
C THR A 92 -8.65 1.06 18.48
N GLU A 93 -8.09 1.84 19.40
CA GLU A 93 -7.76 3.26 19.15
C GLU A 93 -6.85 3.45 17.93
N LYS A 94 -5.94 2.50 17.69
CA LYS A 94 -5.08 2.48 16.50
C LYS A 94 -5.90 2.40 15.21
N ILE A 95 -6.89 1.50 15.15
CA ILE A 95 -7.74 1.35 13.95
C ILE A 95 -8.65 2.57 13.78
N LYS A 96 -9.15 3.17 14.87
CA LYS A 96 -9.90 4.44 14.79
C LYS A 96 -9.05 5.54 14.14
N GLN A 97 -7.79 5.67 14.56
CA GLN A 97 -6.87 6.64 13.97
C GLN A 97 -6.60 6.37 12.48
N GLU A 98 -6.42 5.10 12.08
CA GLU A 98 -6.26 4.73 10.67
C GLU A 98 -7.52 5.06 9.83
N LEU A 99 -8.72 4.83 10.37
CA LEU A 99 -9.98 5.20 9.72
C LEU A 99 -10.13 6.71 9.55
N ILE A 100 -9.77 7.49 10.57
CA ILE A 100 -9.77 8.96 10.53
C ILE A 100 -8.85 9.46 9.41
N TRP A 101 -7.62 8.97 9.35
CA TRP A 101 -6.68 9.38 8.30
C TRP A 101 -7.13 8.93 6.92
N THR A 102 -7.70 7.74 6.82
CA THR A 102 -8.26 7.24 5.56
C THR A 102 -9.37 8.15 5.06
N LEU A 103 -10.29 8.58 5.93
CA LEU A 103 -11.33 9.56 5.59
C LEU A 103 -10.72 10.87 5.10
N ILE A 104 -9.84 11.47 5.90
CA ILE A 104 -9.23 12.77 5.61
C ILE A 104 -8.52 12.73 4.25
N LEU A 105 -7.65 11.75 4.03
CA LEU A 105 -6.89 11.63 2.79
C LEU A 105 -7.77 11.33 1.58
N THR A 106 -8.85 10.59 1.79
CA THR A 106 -9.82 10.34 0.72
C THR A 106 -10.53 11.64 0.37
N LEU A 107 -11.16 12.30 1.34
CA LEU A 107 -11.90 13.55 1.11
C LEU A 107 -11.04 14.65 0.47
N LEU A 108 -9.82 14.85 0.97
CA LEU A 108 -8.93 15.88 0.42
C LEU A 108 -8.49 15.55 -1.01
N ASN A 109 -8.32 14.26 -1.36
CA ASN A 109 -7.98 13.86 -2.74
C ASN A 109 -9.18 13.96 -3.69
N PHE A 110 -10.41 13.85 -3.18
CA PHE A 110 -11.63 14.10 -3.96
C PHE A 110 -11.82 15.58 -4.28
N CYS A 111 -11.32 16.45 -3.41
CA CYS A 111 -11.54 17.89 -3.52
C CYS A 111 -10.46 18.52 -4.41
N ALA A 112 -10.70 18.52 -5.72
CA ALA A 112 -9.78 19.14 -6.68
C ALA A 112 -9.64 20.68 -6.50
N ARG A 113 -10.55 21.33 -5.75
CA ARG A 113 -10.50 22.77 -5.51
C ARG A 113 -10.04 23.10 -4.12
N ASP A 114 -9.03 23.96 -4.06
CA ASP A 114 -8.41 24.49 -2.84
C ASP A 114 -9.43 25.06 -1.85
N ASP A 115 -10.51 25.67 -2.34
CA ASP A 115 -11.56 26.28 -1.51
C ASP A 115 -12.31 25.24 -0.66
N VAL A 116 -12.71 24.13 -1.30
CA VAL A 116 -13.44 23.02 -0.64
C VAL A 116 -12.48 22.24 0.24
N GLN A 117 -11.24 22.04 -0.22
CA GLN A 117 -10.19 21.44 0.57
C GLN A 117 -9.93 22.25 1.85
N TYR A 118 -9.80 23.57 1.75
CA TYR A 118 -9.60 24.47 2.88
C TYR A 118 -10.75 24.41 3.89
N PHE A 119 -11.99 24.36 3.40
CA PHE A 119 -13.16 24.16 4.26
C PHE A 119 -13.07 22.85 5.05
N LEU A 120 -12.75 21.73 4.39
CA LEU A 120 -12.63 20.44 5.05
C LEU A 120 -11.44 20.39 6.02
N GLU A 121 -10.31 21.00 5.66
CA GLU A 121 -9.16 21.18 6.55
C GLU A 121 -9.57 21.95 7.82
N THR A 122 -10.30 23.06 7.65
CA THR A 122 -10.77 23.91 8.75
C THR A 122 -11.71 23.15 9.69
N CYS A 123 -12.71 22.45 9.14
CA CYS A 123 -13.71 21.76 9.94
C CYS A 123 -13.17 20.50 10.63
N ILE A 124 -12.42 19.68 9.90
CA ILE A 124 -12.05 18.34 10.36
C ILE A 124 -10.69 18.36 11.07
N ILE A 125 -9.74 19.15 10.57
CA ILE A 125 -8.33 19.07 10.99
C ILE A 125 -7.98 20.20 11.93
N THR A 126 -8.11 21.47 11.53
CA THR A 126 -7.57 22.62 12.27
C THR A 126 -7.99 22.63 13.74
N ASN A 127 -7.03 22.80 14.64
CA ASN A 127 -7.18 22.72 16.11
C ASN A 127 -7.68 21.36 16.67
N SER A 128 -7.60 20.27 15.89
CA SER A 128 -7.87 18.91 16.37
C SER A 128 -6.58 18.16 16.71
N LEU A 129 -6.67 16.93 17.22
CA LEU A 129 -5.51 16.04 17.38
C LEU A 129 -4.82 15.68 16.04
N ALA A 130 -5.51 15.85 14.93
CA ALA A 130 -4.96 15.67 13.58
C ALA A 130 -4.19 16.91 13.09
N ASP A 131 -4.38 18.09 13.71
CA ASP A 131 -3.61 19.31 13.41
C ASP A 131 -2.23 19.26 14.06
N ASN A 132 -1.31 18.57 13.38
CA ASN A 132 0.03 18.33 13.86
C ASN A 132 1.03 18.44 12.70
N ASP A 133 2.31 18.47 13.04
CA ASP A 133 3.40 18.52 12.05
C ASP A 133 3.34 17.38 11.02
N LEU A 134 2.75 16.23 11.37
CA LEU A 134 2.56 15.10 10.45
C LEU A 134 1.59 15.46 9.32
N TYR A 135 0.51 16.19 9.61
CA TYR A 135 -0.39 16.68 8.55
C TYR A 135 0.30 17.67 7.61
N ASN A 136 0.85 18.75 8.15
CA ASN A 136 1.38 19.84 7.32
C ASN A 136 2.63 19.46 6.52
N LYS A 137 3.46 18.54 7.02
CA LYS A 137 4.73 18.17 6.35
C LYS A 137 4.70 16.84 5.60
N LYS A 138 3.77 15.92 5.90
CA LYS A 138 3.82 14.54 5.36
C LYS A 138 2.57 14.15 4.59
N TYR A 139 1.38 14.49 5.07
CA TYR A 139 0.16 14.06 4.39
C TYR A 139 -0.08 14.81 3.07
N LYS A 140 0.22 16.11 3.00
CA LYS A 140 0.15 16.86 1.73
C LYS A 140 1.11 16.32 0.68
N GLU A 141 2.26 15.79 1.09
CA GLU A 141 3.22 15.13 0.20
C GLU A 141 2.68 13.81 -0.37
N LEU A 142 1.78 13.10 0.35
CA LEU A 142 1.22 11.86 -0.18
C LEU A 142 0.36 12.10 -1.43
N PHE A 143 -0.26 13.28 -1.59
CA PHE A 143 -1.06 13.58 -2.79
C PHE A 143 -0.22 13.59 -4.08
N SER A 144 1.09 13.83 -4.00
CA SER A 144 1.98 13.72 -5.15
C SER A 144 2.39 12.26 -5.47
N HIS A 145 1.98 11.31 -4.63
CA HIS A 145 2.29 9.89 -4.76
C HIS A 145 1.14 9.10 -5.39
N GLN A 146 0.54 9.66 -6.43
CA GLN A 146 -0.45 8.99 -7.26
C GLN A 146 -0.14 9.18 -8.75
N THR A 147 -0.54 8.21 -9.55
CA THR A 147 -0.58 8.31 -11.00
C THR A 147 -2.01 8.15 -11.45
N ILE A 148 -2.46 9.01 -12.35
CA ILE A 148 -3.79 8.94 -12.94
C ILE A 148 -3.57 8.82 -14.45
N GLU A 149 -4.02 7.70 -15.01
CA GLU A 149 -3.96 7.44 -16.45
C GLU A 149 -5.37 7.26 -17.00
N ILE A 150 -5.59 7.71 -18.24
CA ILE A 150 -6.88 7.60 -18.93
C ILE A 150 -6.68 6.73 -20.16
N ILE A 151 -7.58 5.77 -20.34
CA ILE A 151 -7.67 4.93 -21.53
C ILE A 151 -9.02 5.21 -22.18
N LEU A 152 -9.00 5.47 -23.48
CA LEU A 152 -10.17 5.41 -24.34
C LEU A 152 -10.11 4.09 -25.08
N LEU A 153 -11.11 3.22 -24.89
CA LEU A 153 -11.24 1.97 -25.63
C LEU A 153 -12.24 2.17 -26.76
N GLU A 154 -11.75 2.15 -28.00
CA GLU A 154 -12.60 2.05 -29.19
C GLU A 154 -12.84 0.57 -29.53
N ASP A 155 -13.80 0.30 -30.42
CA ASP A 155 -14.22 -1.04 -30.86
C ASP A 155 -13.09 -1.79 -31.61
N SER A 156 -12.01 -2.19 -30.94
CA SER A 156 -10.98 -3.18 -31.36
C SER A 156 -9.70 -3.19 -30.50
N ASP A 157 -9.61 -2.44 -29.40
CA ASP A 157 -8.36 -2.24 -28.66
C ASP A 157 -7.95 -3.43 -27.77
N LEU A 158 -7.51 -4.53 -28.40
CA LEU A 158 -7.01 -5.73 -27.71
C LEU A 158 -5.69 -5.49 -26.93
N TYR A 159 -4.97 -4.39 -27.19
CA TYR A 159 -3.63 -4.10 -26.66
C TYR A 159 -3.55 -2.86 -25.75
N ALA A 160 -4.69 -2.28 -25.34
CA ALA A 160 -4.70 -1.05 -24.55
C ALA A 160 -3.87 -1.12 -23.24
N GLN A 161 -3.64 -2.32 -22.69
CA GLN A 161 -2.79 -2.52 -21.53
C GLN A 161 -1.31 -2.21 -21.79
N GLU A 162 -0.80 -2.41 -23.01
CA GLU A 162 0.60 -2.16 -23.37
C GLU A 162 0.94 -0.66 -23.43
N LEU A 163 -0.09 0.19 -23.57
CA LEU A 163 0.04 1.65 -23.58
C LEU A 163 0.18 2.25 -22.18
N LEU A 164 -0.14 1.47 -21.13
CA LEU A 164 -0.08 1.93 -19.76
C LEU A 164 1.33 1.84 -19.20
N THR A 165 1.68 2.82 -18.36
CA THR A 165 2.93 2.73 -17.60
C THR A 165 2.89 1.55 -16.63
N PRO A 166 4.01 0.84 -16.40
CA PRO A 166 4.05 -0.18 -15.37
C PRO A 166 3.71 0.42 -14.00
N PRO A 167 2.92 -0.28 -13.15
CA PRO A 167 2.53 0.25 -11.86
C PRO A 167 3.75 0.45 -10.96
N ILE A 168 3.76 1.56 -10.23
CA ILE A 168 4.83 1.91 -9.31
C ILE A 168 4.43 1.45 -7.90
N SER A 169 5.26 0.62 -7.25
CA SER A 169 4.97 -0.05 -5.96
C SER A 169 4.75 0.88 -4.76
N TYR A 170 5.04 2.17 -4.90
CA TYR A 170 4.91 3.22 -3.88
C TYR A 170 4.07 4.42 -4.34
N LYS A 171 3.27 4.25 -5.39
CA LYS A 171 2.26 5.22 -5.78
C LYS A 171 0.89 4.56 -5.79
N ILE A 172 -0.15 5.36 -5.58
CA ILE A 172 -1.52 4.94 -5.87
C ILE A 172 -1.69 5.01 -7.38
N ASN A 173 -1.80 3.85 -8.03
CA ASN A 173 -1.99 3.79 -9.46
C ASN A 173 -3.50 3.77 -9.75
N VAL A 174 -3.99 4.86 -10.32
CA VAL A 174 -5.38 5.07 -10.71
C VAL A 174 -5.47 5.02 -12.23
N THR A 175 -6.46 4.31 -12.74
CA THR A 175 -6.75 4.27 -14.18
C THR A 175 -8.23 4.50 -14.41
N SER A 176 -8.55 5.39 -15.34
CA SER A 176 -9.90 5.61 -15.83
C SER A 176 -10.03 5.02 -17.23
N ILE A 177 -11.01 4.16 -17.43
CA ILE A 177 -11.31 3.47 -18.69
C ILE A 177 -12.61 4.06 -19.23
N TRP A 178 -12.59 4.60 -20.44
CA TRP A 178 -13.76 5.11 -21.13
C TRP A 178 -14.10 4.18 -22.29
N SER A 179 -15.29 3.59 -22.25
CA SER A 179 -15.75 2.65 -23.28
C SER A 179 -17.27 2.53 -23.29
N GLU A 180 -17.83 2.36 -24.49
CA GLU A 180 -19.23 1.97 -24.67
C GLU A 180 -19.45 0.47 -24.36
N ASP A 181 -18.42 -0.38 -24.56
CA ASP A 181 -18.45 -1.79 -24.17
C ASP A 181 -18.06 -1.98 -22.70
N ILE A 182 -19.06 -1.90 -21.83
CA ILE A 182 -18.93 -2.11 -20.38
C ILE A 182 -18.37 -3.49 -20.03
N ALA A 183 -18.65 -4.53 -20.83
CA ALA A 183 -18.15 -5.88 -20.55
C ALA A 183 -16.65 -5.96 -20.77
N THR A 184 -16.16 -5.42 -21.90
CA THR A 184 -14.74 -5.33 -22.20
C THR A 184 -14.00 -4.44 -21.20
N ALA A 185 -14.57 -3.28 -20.85
CA ALA A 185 -13.98 -2.39 -19.84
C ALA A 185 -13.85 -3.07 -18.46
N LYS A 186 -14.85 -3.85 -18.04
CA LYS A 186 -14.80 -4.61 -16.78
C LYS A 186 -13.75 -5.72 -16.81
N ASN A 187 -13.61 -6.42 -17.92
CA ASN A 187 -12.59 -7.46 -18.09
C ASN A 187 -11.19 -6.86 -18.03
N LEU A 188 -10.95 -5.74 -18.72
CA LEU A 188 -9.68 -5.01 -18.64
C LEU A 188 -9.44 -4.50 -17.21
N ALA A 189 -10.43 -3.86 -16.59
CA ALA A 189 -10.30 -3.37 -15.21
C ALA A 189 -9.91 -4.49 -14.22
N ALA A 190 -10.43 -5.70 -14.42
CA ALA A 190 -10.10 -6.85 -13.60
C ALA A 190 -8.64 -7.31 -13.79
N SER A 191 -8.11 -7.28 -15.03
CA SER A 191 -6.73 -7.69 -15.33
C SER A 191 -5.68 -6.64 -14.94
N LEU A 192 -6.03 -5.35 -14.94
CA LEU A 192 -5.07 -4.28 -14.66
C LEU A 192 -4.50 -4.35 -13.24
N ASP A 193 -3.17 -4.31 -13.12
CA ASP A 193 -2.49 -4.17 -11.83
C ASP A 193 -2.52 -2.72 -11.34
N ARG A 194 -3.71 -2.28 -10.92
CA ARG A 194 -3.99 -0.92 -10.42
C ARG A 194 -4.61 -0.96 -9.04
N ASN A 195 -4.56 0.16 -8.33
CA ASN A 195 -5.16 0.30 -7.01
C ASN A 195 -6.62 0.73 -7.13
N ILE A 196 -6.90 1.65 -8.06
CA ILE A 196 -8.25 2.10 -8.36
C ILE A 196 -8.41 2.06 -9.88
N VAL A 197 -9.48 1.45 -10.35
CA VAL A 197 -9.91 1.51 -11.75
C VAL A 197 -11.31 2.10 -11.79
N LEU A 198 -11.49 3.13 -12.60
CA LEU A 198 -12.75 3.80 -12.83
C LEU A 198 -13.21 3.46 -14.24
N ILE A 199 -14.48 3.15 -14.44
CA ILE A 199 -15.06 2.90 -15.76
C ILE A 199 -16.10 4.00 -16.02
N ASN A 200 -15.94 4.70 -17.13
CA ASN A 200 -16.76 5.83 -17.59
C ASN A 200 -16.88 6.97 -16.57
N THR A 201 -15.85 7.14 -15.75
CA THR A 201 -15.73 8.28 -14.84
C THR A 201 -14.27 8.57 -14.53
N LEU A 202 -13.97 9.84 -14.28
CA LEU A 202 -12.70 10.29 -13.72
C LEU A 202 -12.82 10.66 -12.25
N ASP A 203 -14.05 10.85 -11.80
CA ASP A 203 -14.35 11.38 -10.50
C ASP A 203 -14.97 10.31 -9.61
N PHE A 204 -14.73 10.48 -8.32
CA PHE A 204 -15.04 9.49 -7.32
C PHE A 204 -16.40 9.73 -6.64
N TYR A 205 -17.21 10.71 -7.07
CA TYR A 205 -18.36 11.21 -6.30
C TYR A 205 -19.60 10.30 -6.27
N GLU A 206 -19.84 9.48 -7.30
CA GLU A 206 -21.02 8.59 -7.31
C GLU A 206 -20.85 7.32 -6.50
N THR A 207 -19.63 7.02 -6.05
CA THR A 207 -19.32 5.74 -5.43
C THR A 207 -18.36 5.87 -4.25
N MET A 208 -18.55 5.05 -3.21
CA MET A 208 -17.62 5.05 -2.08
C MET A 208 -16.29 4.35 -2.45
N ILE A 209 -15.36 5.08 -3.04
CA ILE A 209 -13.95 4.72 -3.24
C ILE A 209 -13.08 5.26 -2.11
N VAL A 210 -12.23 4.41 -1.55
CA VAL A 210 -11.34 4.81 -0.45
C VAL A 210 -9.91 4.93 -0.95
N MET A 211 -9.22 6.03 -0.70
CA MET A 211 -7.81 6.14 -1.11
C MET A 211 -6.92 5.23 -0.24
N PRO A 212 -6.20 4.25 -0.82
CA PRO A 212 -5.44 3.24 -0.06
C PRO A 212 -4.11 3.75 0.50
N TYR A 213 -4.00 5.05 0.84
CA TYR A 213 -2.77 5.65 1.38
C TYR A 213 -2.25 4.91 2.61
N ILE A 214 -3.14 4.62 3.57
CA ILE A 214 -2.76 3.92 4.80
C ILE A 214 -2.27 2.49 4.50
N GLU A 215 -2.91 1.80 3.56
CA GLU A 215 -2.54 0.42 3.21
C GLU A 215 -1.21 0.33 2.47
N ILE A 216 -0.95 1.25 1.53
CA ILE A 216 0.25 1.28 0.71
C ILE A 216 1.42 1.78 1.55
N PHE A 217 1.27 2.94 2.17
CA PHE A 217 2.34 3.61 2.89
C PHE A 217 2.52 3.09 4.32
N LYS A 218 1.58 2.29 4.86
CA LYS A 218 1.58 1.70 6.21
C LYS A 218 2.33 2.59 7.19
N ILE A 219 1.70 3.70 7.54
CA ILE A 219 2.27 4.70 8.43
C ILE A 219 2.24 4.13 9.86
N PRO A 220 3.41 3.93 10.47
CA PRO A 220 3.61 4.49 11.79
C PRO A 220 4.61 5.62 11.62
N LEU A 221 4.25 6.79 12.16
CA LEU A 221 5.06 8.00 12.19
C LEU A 221 6.56 7.68 12.39
N CYS A 222 7.39 7.89 11.36
CA CYS A 222 8.68 8.60 11.39
C CYS A 222 9.48 8.39 10.08
N ASN A 223 10.06 9.49 9.59
CA ASN A 223 11.09 9.63 8.55
C ASN A 223 10.80 8.97 7.19
N LEU A 224 10.00 9.64 6.38
CA LEU A 224 9.89 9.36 4.95
C LEU A 224 10.70 10.42 4.21
N ASN A 225 11.69 9.98 3.44
CA ASN A 225 12.41 10.79 2.46
C ASN A 225 12.30 9.99 1.16
N PHE A 226 11.39 10.40 0.28
CA PHE A 226 10.98 9.60 -0.86
C PHE A 226 11.92 9.82 -2.04
N ASN A 227 12.63 8.76 -2.44
CA ASN A 227 13.27 8.67 -3.75
C ASN A 227 13.20 7.20 -4.22
N GLU A 228 12.87 6.97 -5.49
CA GLU A 228 12.17 5.76 -6.00
C GLU A 228 12.95 4.44 -5.87
N GLU A 229 14.29 4.45 -5.95
CA GLU A 229 15.16 3.27 -5.66
C GLU A 229 15.68 3.25 -4.21
N HIS A 230 15.59 4.39 -3.55
CA HIS A 230 16.20 4.64 -2.26
C HIS A 230 15.30 4.25 -1.10
N HIS A 231 14.00 4.07 -1.26
CA HIS A 231 13.13 3.91 -0.10
C HIS A 231 13.32 2.57 0.64
N ILE A 232 13.38 1.44 -0.07
CA ILE A 232 13.61 0.14 0.61
C ILE A 232 15.05 0.02 1.08
N VAL A 233 15.98 0.46 0.25
CA VAL A 233 17.41 0.44 0.53
C VAL A 233 17.79 1.41 1.68
N ASN A 234 17.13 2.56 1.81
CA ASN A 234 17.36 3.51 2.90
C ASN A 234 16.61 3.16 4.19
N MET A 235 15.51 2.39 4.12
CA MET A 235 14.83 1.88 5.31
C MET A 235 15.76 0.96 6.12
N ILE A 236 16.69 0.28 5.45
CA ILE A 236 17.64 -0.62 6.08
C ILE A 236 19.02 0.02 5.99
N LYS A 237 19.38 0.84 6.99
CA LYS A 237 20.77 1.30 7.11
C LYS A 237 21.55 0.26 7.91
N PRO A 238 22.46 -0.49 7.29
CA PRO A 238 23.28 -1.44 8.01
C PRO A 238 24.19 -0.67 8.97
N ILE A 239 24.29 -1.15 10.20
CA ILE A 239 25.23 -0.65 11.20
C ILE A 239 26.41 -1.61 11.18
N CYS A 240 27.58 -1.15 10.74
CA CYS A 240 28.83 -1.89 10.91
C CYS A 240 29.50 -1.47 12.21
N SER A 241 29.86 -2.44 13.05
CA SER A 241 30.67 -2.22 14.24
C SER A 241 32.17 -2.19 13.91
N LYS A 242 32.99 -1.85 14.91
CA LYS A 242 34.45 -1.70 14.77
C LYS A 242 35.10 -3.00 14.30
N LYS A 243 36.15 -2.89 13.48
CA LYS A 243 36.93 -4.01 12.93
C LYS A 243 37.38 -4.95 14.05
N ARG A 244 36.93 -6.21 13.99
CA ARG A 244 37.43 -7.32 14.84
C ARG A 244 38.51 -8.09 14.08
N PRO A 245 39.44 -8.77 14.77
CA PRO A 245 40.43 -9.63 14.13
C PRO A 245 39.74 -10.73 13.31
N VAL A 246 40.25 -11.01 12.11
CA VAL A 246 39.75 -12.08 11.25
C VAL A 246 40.29 -13.43 11.76
N PRO A 247 39.44 -14.47 11.90
CA PRO A 247 39.89 -15.81 12.30
C PRO A 247 40.88 -16.40 11.28
N ALA A 248 41.76 -17.30 11.72
CA ALA A 248 42.76 -17.93 10.85
C ALA A 248 42.17 -18.74 9.68
N ASN A 249 41.02 -19.40 9.89
CA ASN A 249 40.29 -20.18 8.88
C ASN A 249 38.79 -19.85 8.93
N PRO A 250 38.34 -18.77 8.27
CA PRO A 250 36.95 -18.35 8.35
C PRO A 250 36.03 -19.17 7.45
N ILE A 251 34.82 -19.47 7.93
CA ILE A 251 33.73 -20.02 7.11
C ILE A 251 32.87 -18.85 6.62
N TYR A 252 32.65 -18.75 5.31
CA TYR A 252 31.91 -17.65 4.71
C TYR A 252 30.45 -17.99 4.48
N ASN A 253 29.57 -17.18 5.09
CA ASN A 253 28.13 -17.22 4.84
C ASN A 253 27.76 -16.06 3.91
N TYR A 254 27.36 -16.40 2.69
CA TYR A 254 26.99 -15.45 1.65
C TYR A 254 25.52 -15.03 1.72
N MET A 255 25.16 -14.03 0.92
CA MET A 255 23.76 -13.67 0.69
C MET A 255 23.13 -14.60 -0.34
N PHE A 256 21.81 -14.61 -0.44
CA PHE A 256 21.11 -15.45 -1.40
C PHE A 256 20.03 -14.64 -2.11
N TYR A 257 20.18 -14.43 -3.41
CA TYR A 257 19.16 -13.76 -4.23
C TYR A 257 19.34 -14.20 -5.68
N ASP A 258 18.29 -14.03 -6.48
CA ASP A 258 18.24 -14.50 -7.88
C ASP A 258 18.51 -16.02 -7.99
N GLY A 259 18.09 -16.77 -6.97
CA GLY A 259 18.28 -18.22 -6.89
C GLY A 259 19.73 -18.68 -6.76
N THR A 260 20.65 -17.80 -6.36
CA THR A 260 22.07 -18.10 -6.27
C THR A 260 22.71 -17.49 -5.02
N TRP A 261 23.83 -18.07 -4.59
CA TRP A 261 24.66 -17.55 -3.51
C TRP A 261 25.54 -16.39 -4.00
N GLN A 262 25.54 -15.28 -3.26
CA GLN A 262 26.06 -13.99 -3.68
C GLN A 262 27.09 -13.45 -2.70
N LYS A 263 28.31 -13.23 -3.19
CA LYS A 263 29.35 -12.53 -2.43
C LYS A 263 28.98 -11.05 -2.27
N PRO A 264 29.31 -10.41 -1.13
CA PRO A 264 29.05 -8.98 -0.94
C PRO A 264 29.83 -8.15 -1.96
N VAL A 265 29.18 -7.15 -2.56
CA VAL A 265 29.76 -6.30 -3.61
C VAL A 265 31.07 -5.64 -3.17
N GLN A 266 31.13 -5.14 -1.94
CA GLN A 266 32.33 -4.50 -1.39
C GLN A 266 33.26 -5.48 -0.66
N ASN A 267 33.02 -6.78 -0.79
CA ASN A 267 33.75 -7.83 -0.08
C ASN A 267 33.80 -7.63 1.45
N THR A 268 32.73 -7.07 2.02
CA THR A 268 32.60 -6.73 3.44
C THR A 268 31.93 -7.84 4.22
N TYR A 269 32.47 -8.18 5.39
CA TYR A 269 31.95 -9.22 6.27
C TYR A 269 31.94 -8.78 7.74
N TRP A 270 31.11 -9.41 8.54
CA TRP A 270 31.07 -9.23 9.99
C TRP A 270 31.15 -10.59 10.71
N LEU A 271 31.72 -10.55 11.91
CA LEU A 271 31.95 -11.74 12.74
C LEU A 271 30.69 -12.08 13.53
N HIS A 272 30.14 -13.27 13.33
CA HIS A 272 28.94 -13.70 14.07
C HIS A 272 29.32 -14.34 15.41
N ASN A 273 28.85 -13.78 16.54
CA ASN A 273 28.97 -14.35 17.89
C ASN A 273 30.37 -14.83 18.30
N ASN A 274 31.44 -14.15 17.84
CA ASN A 274 32.84 -14.55 18.08
C ASN A 274 33.19 -15.98 17.60
N THR A 275 32.42 -16.52 16.65
CA THR A 275 32.71 -17.80 15.98
C THR A 275 33.67 -17.62 14.81
N THR A 276 34.10 -18.71 14.17
CA THR A 276 34.88 -18.66 12.91
C THR A 276 34.06 -18.23 11.69
N ILE A 277 32.76 -17.97 11.85
CA ILE A 277 31.84 -17.68 10.74
C ILE A 277 31.84 -16.17 10.43
N LEU A 278 32.21 -15.85 9.20
CA LEU A 278 32.09 -14.52 8.61
C LEU A 278 30.83 -14.44 7.76
N ARG A 279 29.90 -13.57 8.14
CA ARG A 279 28.68 -13.31 7.38
C ARG A 279 28.90 -12.11 6.48
N ALA A 280 28.41 -12.19 5.24
CA ALA A 280 28.42 -11.07 4.32
C ALA A 280 27.73 -9.85 4.98
N SER A 281 28.28 -8.66 4.76
CA SER A 281 27.68 -7.39 5.16
C SER A 281 27.10 -6.73 3.93
N ALA A 282 25.77 -6.78 3.79
CA ALA A 282 25.07 -6.18 2.66
C ALA A 282 25.27 -4.67 2.64
N THR A 283 25.69 -4.16 1.49
CA THR A 283 25.81 -2.73 1.19
C THR A 283 24.56 -2.21 0.49
N LYS A 284 24.52 -0.91 0.20
CA LYS A 284 23.46 -0.28 -0.59
C LYS A 284 23.26 -0.98 -1.94
N ASP A 285 24.36 -1.38 -2.57
CA ASP A 285 24.34 -2.01 -3.89
C ASP A 285 23.82 -3.46 -3.82
N ASP A 286 24.24 -4.21 -2.79
CA ASP A 286 23.72 -5.56 -2.52
C ASP A 286 22.20 -5.52 -2.29
N MET A 287 21.72 -4.56 -1.50
CA MET A 287 20.30 -4.35 -1.26
C MET A 287 19.56 -4.04 -2.55
N SER A 288 20.05 -3.10 -3.36
CA SER A 288 19.42 -2.75 -4.64
C SER A 288 19.28 -3.98 -5.56
N ARG A 289 20.36 -4.76 -5.73
CA ARG A 289 20.35 -6.00 -6.52
C ARG A 289 19.37 -7.04 -5.99
N CYS A 290 19.34 -7.23 -4.68
CA CYS A 290 18.41 -8.15 -4.01
C CYS A 290 16.95 -7.73 -4.18
N PHE A 291 16.64 -6.43 -4.09
CA PHE A 291 15.29 -5.93 -4.33
C PHE A 291 14.87 -6.02 -5.79
N ILE A 292 15.77 -5.80 -6.74
CA ILE A 292 15.50 -6.05 -8.16
C ILE A 292 15.16 -7.53 -8.40
N SER A 293 15.92 -8.44 -7.80
CA SER A 293 15.62 -9.88 -7.81
C SER A 293 14.23 -10.16 -7.21
N ALA A 294 13.91 -9.57 -6.07
CA ALA A 294 12.61 -9.72 -5.42
C ALA A 294 11.44 -9.21 -6.29
N ILE A 295 11.62 -8.10 -7.01
CA ILE A 295 10.64 -7.55 -7.94
C ILE A 295 10.41 -8.51 -9.11
N LYS A 296 11.48 -9.09 -9.68
CA LYS A 296 11.36 -10.10 -10.74
C LYS A 296 10.63 -11.35 -10.24
N GLY A 297 11.01 -11.85 -9.06
CA GLY A 297 10.34 -12.98 -8.43
C GLY A 297 8.86 -12.71 -8.13
N PHE A 298 8.51 -11.50 -7.72
CA PHE A 298 7.11 -11.11 -7.48
C PHE A 298 6.25 -11.21 -8.75
N LYS A 299 6.76 -10.76 -9.90
CA LYS A 299 6.04 -10.86 -11.17
C LYS A 299 5.67 -12.31 -11.50
N ILE A 300 6.64 -13.21 -11.39
CA ILE A 300 6.44 -14.64 -11.65
C ILE A 300 5.48 -15.26 -10.62
N TRP A 301 5.68 -14.95 -9.33
CA TRP A 301 4.97 -15.62 -8.24
C TRP A 301 3.51 -15.16 -8.05
N SER A 302 3.23 -13.90 -8.36
CA SER A 302 1.88 -13.33 -8.24
C SER A 302 0.94 -13.80 -9.36
N GLU A 303 1.48 -14.12 -10.53
CA GLU A 303 0.75 -14.72 -11.67
C GLU A 303 0.31 -16.17 -11.42
N LEU A 304 1.03 -16.91 -10.57
CA LEU A 304 0.64 -18.27 -10.21
C LEU A 304 -0.74 -18.29 -9.54
N SER A 305 -1.50 -19.35 -9.78
CA SER A 305 -2.74 -19.57 -9.03
C SER A 305 -2.43 -19.86 -7.55
N THR A 306 -3.39 -19.57 -6.67
CA THR A 306 -3.28 -19.94 -5.25
C THR A 306 -3.03 -21.43 -5.08
N GLU A 307 -3.66 -22.28 -5.90
CA GLU A 307 -3.48 -23.73 -5.87
C GLU A 307 -2.04 -24.14 -6.22
N SER A 308 -1.47 -23.56 -7.28
CA SER A 308 -0.08 -23.79 -7.67
C SER A 308 0.89 -23.40 -6.55
N ARG A 309 0.65 -22.25 -5.89
CA ARG A 309 1.45 -21.84 -4.73
C ARG A 309 1.30 -22.79 -3.55
N MET A 310 0.09 -23.29 -3.27
CA MET A 310 -0.15 -24.29 -2.21
C MET A 310 0.64 -25.57 -2.47
N GLN A 311 0.65 -26.07 -3.70
CA GLN A 311 1.39 -27.27 -4.06
C GLN A 311 2.90 -27.12 -3.89
N ILE A 312 3.47 -26.01 -4.35
CA ILE A 312 4.91 -25.70 -4.19
C ILE A 312 5.27 -25.60 -2.70
N LEU A 313 4.49 -24.86 -1.92
CA LEU A 313 4.72 -24.72 -0.47
C LEU A 313 4.50 -26.04 0.30
N SER A 314 3.63 -26.93 -0.19
CA SER A 314 3.47 -28.27 0.38
C SER A 314 4.71 -29.13 0.14
N LYS A 315 5.29 -29.10 -1.07
CA LYS A 315 6.58 -29.75 -1.35
C LYS A 315 7.68 -29.22 -0.44
N PHE A 316 7.72 -27.91 -0.22
CA PHE A 316 8.67 -27.31 0.71
C PHE A 316 8.50 -27.84 2.13
N ALA A 317 7.27 -27.96 2.63
CA ALA A 317 7.01 -28.54 3.95
C ALA A 317 7.52 -29.99 4.09
N PHE A 318 7.29 -30.83 3.08
CA PHE A 318 7.83 -32.20 3.08
C PHE A 318 9.36 -32.24 3.08
N LEU A 319 10.01 -31.32 2.37
CA LEU A 319 11.48 -31.20 2.40
C LEU A 319 11.99 -30.77 3.78
N LEU A 320 11.28 -29.88 4.49
CA LEU A 320 11.60 -29.53 5.88
C LEU A 320 11.50 -30.75 6.81
N GLU A 321 10.45 -31.56 6.64
CA GLU A 321 10.29 -32.79 7.40
C GLU A 321 11.43 -33.79 7.14
N TYR A 322 11.85 -33.94 5.87
CA TYR A 322 12.97 -34.79 5.49
C TYR A 322 14.29 -34.39 6.16
N ILE A 323 14.55 -33.09 6.33
CA ILE A 323 15.72 -32.58 7.07
C ILE A 323 15.50 -32.49 8.59
N SER A 324 14.50 -33.20 9.12
CA SER A 324 14.16 -33.25 10.55
C SER A 324 13.73 -31.90 11.16
N LYS A 325 13.16 -31.00 10.37
CA LYS A 325 12.57 -29.72 10.80
C LYS A 325 11.04 -29.80 10.83
N SER A 326 10.52 -30.80 11.56
CA SER A 326 9.08 -31.10 11.65
C SER A 326 8.23 -29.91 12.13
N GLU A 327 8.68 -29.19 13.16
CA GLU A 327 7.97 -28.01 13.67
C GLU A 327 7.76 -26.93 12.58
N LEU A 328 8.76 -26.69 11.75
CA LEU A 328 8.66 -25.74 10.64
C LEU A 328 7.75 -26.27 9.54
N SER A 329 7.82 -27.57 9.23
CA SER A 329 6.90 -28.24 8.30
C SER A 329 5.44 -28.04 8.71
N GLU A 330 5.12 -28.29 9.99
CA GLU A 330 3.78 -28.10 10.54
C GLU A 330 3.30 -26.65 10.42
N ILE A 331 4.18 -25.67 10.67
CA ILE A 331 3.87 -24.24 10.48
C ILE A 331 3.53 -23.95 9.02
N VAL A 332 4.34 -24.44 8.08
CA VAL A 332 4.08 -24.24 6.64
C VAL A 332 2.74 -24.88 6.26
N LEU A 333 2.52 -26.16 6.58
CA LEU A 333 1.29 -26.89 6.28
C LEU A 333 0.03 -26.26 6.89
N LYS A 334 0.17 -25.64 8.07
CA LYS A 334 -0.91 -24.87 8.68
C LYS A 334 -1.24 -23.62 7.85
N TRP A 335 -0.23 -22.81 7.51
CA TRP A 335 -0.45 -21.51 6.88
C TRP A 335 -0.72 -21.56 5.36
N ILE A 336 -0.38 -22.64 4.65
CA ILE A 336 -0.83 -22.82 3.26
C ILE A 336 -2.36 -22.91 3.15
N LYS A 337 -3.05 -23.28 4.23
CA LYS A 337 -4.52 -23.31 4.30
C LYS A 337 -5.15 -21.92 4.49
N PHE A 338 -4.34 -20.89 4.74
CA PHE A 338 -4.81 -19.52 5.01
C PHE A 338 -5.81 -18.96 3.99
N PRO A 339 -5.70 -19.23 2.67
CA PRO A 339 -6.71 -18.83 1.69
C PRO A 339 -8.14 -19.27 1.99
N HIS A 340 -8.31 -20.43 2.60
CA HIS A 340 -9.63 -20.93 2.99
C HIS A 340 -10.23 -20.12 4.13
N TRP A 341 -9.40 -19.53 4.98
CA TRP A 341 -9.85 -18.81 6.17
C TRP A 341 -10.33 -17.40 5.83
N TYR A 342 -9.64 -16.68 4.94
CA TYR A 342 -10.05 -15.32 4.56
C TYR A 342 -11.08 -15.26 3.43
N LYS A 343 -11.17 -16.29 2.55
CA LYS A 343 -12.24 -16.36 1.53
C LYS A 343 -13.64 -16.31 2.15
N ASN A 344 -13.80 -16.91 3.34
CA ASN A 344 -15.07 -16.90 4.08
C ASN A 344 -15.37 -15.57 4.79
N SER A 345 -14.38 -14.66 4.87
CA SER A 345 -14.50 -13.34 5.51
C SER A 345 -14.80 -12.21 4.52
N LEU A 346 -14.54 -12.43 3.22
CA LEU A 346 -14.92 -11.53 2.14
C LEU A 346 -16.42 -11.65 1.87
N GLN A 347 -17.25 -11.06 2.73
CA GLN A 347 -18.67 -10.94 2.41
C GLN A 347 -18.81 -10.04 1.17
N PRO A 348 -19.59 -10.47 0.15
CA PRO A 348 -20.04 -9.56 -0.89
C PRO A 348 -20.76 -8.41 -0.19
N GLN A 349 -20.37 -7.16 -0.46
CA GLN A 349 -21.21 -6.04 -0.05
C GLN A 349 -22.51 -6.15 -0.86
N SER A 350 -23.54 -6.66 -0.19
CA SER A 350 -24.92 -6.64 -0.70
C SER A 350 -25.35 -5.18 -0.84
N GLY A 351 -25.68 -4.80 -2.06
CA GLY A 351 -26.17 -3.48 -2.43
C GLY A 351 -25.91 -3.24 -3.91
N ARG A 352 -26.64 -2.28 -4.49
CA ARG A 352 -26.42 -1.74 -5.85
C ARG A 352 -25.07 -1.01 -5.99
N SER A 353 -24.01 -1.52 -5.35
CA SER A 353 -22.72 -0.88 -5.29
C SER A 353 -22.05 -1.05 -6.64
N LEU A 354 -21.90 0.07 -7.34
CA LEU A 354 -21.10 0.22 -8.54
C LEU A 354 -19.60 -0.03 -8.30
N VAL A 355 -19.18 -0.39 -7.08
CA VAL A 355 -17.78 -0.64 -6.69
C VAL A 355 -17.56 -2.09 -6.30
N ILE A 356 -16.64 -2.74 -7.01
CA ILE A 356 -16.05 -4.02 -6.64
C ILE A 356 -14.77 -3.76 -5.86
N ARG A 357 -14.70 -4.25 -4.63
CA ARG A 357 -13.49 -4.18 -3.80
C ARG A 357 -12.86 -5.56 -3.70
N THR A 358 -11.64 -5.69 -4.19
CA THR A 358 -10.80 -6.88 -4.05
C THR A 358 -9.50 -6.52 -3.35
N ARG A 359 -8.68 -7.51 -3.04
CA ARG A 359 -7.34 -7.29 -2.49
C ARG A 359 -6.34 -8.08 -3.31
N LYS A 360 -5.21 -7.45 -3.61
CA LYS A 360 -4.08 -8.03 -4.34
C LYS A 360 -2.86 -8.16 -3.42
N PRO A 361 -1.88 -9.01 -3.77
CA PRO A 361 -0.61 -9.05 -3.05
C PRO A 361 0.02 -7.66 -2.98
N LYS A 362 0.71 -7.38 -1.87
CA LYS A 362 1.37 -6.09 -1.64
C LYS A 362 2.66 -5.92 -2.46
N GLY A 363 3.26 -7.00 -2.94
CA GLY A 363 4.49 -6.96 -3.74
C GLY A 363 5.66 -7.59 -3.00
N VAL A 364 6.74 -6.83 -2.81
CA VAL A 364 7.93 -7.27 -2.07
C VAL A 364 7.76 -7.00 -0.57
N ILE A 365 7.88 -8.04 0.25
CA ILE A 365 7.78 -7.98 1.71
C ILE A 365 9.15 -8.17 2.34
N THR A 366 9.47 -7.36 3.36
CA THR A 366 10.71 -7.51 4.13
C THR A 366 10.41 -8.12 5.50
N LEU A 367 11.11 -9.20 5.86
CA LEU A 367 10.92 -9.91 7.12
C LEU A 367 12.20 -9.96 7.95
N ILE A 368 12.05 -9.74 9.26
CA ILE A 368 13.14 -9.77 10.24
C ILE A 368 12.58 -10.31 11.55
N GLU A 369 12.96 -11.52 11.93
CA GLU A 369 12.38 -12.19 13.09
C GLU A 369 13.43 -12.82 13.97
N LYS A 370 13.19 -12.84 15.28
CA LYS A 370 14.11 -13.47 16.23
C LYS A 370 13.99 -15.00 16.24
N ARG A 371 12.78 -15.51 16.05
CA ARG A 371 12.46 -16.95 16.10
C ARG A 371 12.14 -17.47 14.71
N GLU A 372 12.66 -18.65 14.39
CA GLU A 372 12.39 -19.31 13.09
C GLU A 372 10.90 -19.59 12.88
N ALA A 373 10.19 -20.03 13.93
CA ALA A 373 8.75 -20.27 13.86
C ALA A 373 7.95 -19.01 13.44
N ASP A 374 8.30 -17.83 13.97
CA ASP A 374 7.66 -16.57 13.57
C ASP A 374 8.00 -16.20 12.13
N LEU A 375 9.26 -16.40 11.73
CA LEU A 375 9.70 -16.14 10.37
C LEU A 375 8.96 -17.02 9.38
N PHE A 376 8.89 -18.32 9.60
CA PHE A 376 8.24 -19.28 8.71
C PHE A 376 6.74 -19.07 8.64
N ARG A 377 6.10 -18.67 9.76
CA ARG A 377 4.70 -18.23 9.75
C ARG A 377 4.50 -17.05 8.79
N LYS A 378 5.25 -15.95 8.98
CA LYS A 378 5.09 -14.72 8.18
C LYS A 378 5.52 -14.92 6.72
N LEU A 379 6.58 -15.71 6.50
CA LEU A 379 7.06 -16.12 5.18
C LEU A 379 5.97 -16.89 4.43
N THR A 380 5.40 -17.93 5.05
CA THR A 380 4.35 -18.74 4.42
C THR A 380 3.11 -17.91 4.13
N GLN A 381 2.66 -17.07 5.08
CA GLN A 381 1.54 -16.13 4.89
C GLN A 381 1.78 -15.18 3.70
N SER A 382 2.99 -14.62 3.60
CA SER A 382 3.37 -13.72 2.52
C SER A 382 3.38 -14.43 1.17
N LEU A 383 4.01 -15.61 1.11
CA LEU A 383 4.15 -16.41 -0.12
C LEU A 383 2.80 -16.93 -0.60
N ILE A 384 1.95 -17.48 0.26
CA ILE A 384 0.66 -18.05 -0.17
C ILE A 384 -0.26 -16.99 -0.78
N ILE A 385 -0.18 -15.76 -0.27
CA ILE A 385 -0.89 -14.61 -0.83
C ILE A 385 -0.39 -14.25 -2.23
N GLY A 386 0.89 -14.50 -2.55
CA GLY A 386 1.50 -14.20 -3.84
C GLY A 386 2.55 -13.09 -3.78
N ASN A 387 3.04 -12.72 -2.60
CA ASN A 387 4.15 -11.77 -2.45
C ASN A 387 5.51 -12.45 -2.63
N SER A 388 6.53 -11.70 -3.04
CA SER A 388 7.94 -12.12 -2.85
C SER A 388 8.49 -11.56 -1.54
N VAL A 389 9.57 -12.16 -1.03
CA VAL A 389 10.10 -11.88 0.29
C VAL A 389 11.60 -11.65 0.26
N VAL A 390 12.04 -10.62 0.99
CA VAL A 390 13.43 -10.37 1.37
C VAL A 390 13.56 -10.56 2.87
N VAL A 391 14.25 -11.62 3.29
CA VAL A 391 14.57 -11.88 4.69
C VAL A 391 15.89 -11.22 5.03
N ILE A 392 15.93 -10.45 6.12
CA ILE A 392 17.15 -9.79 6.58
C ILE A 392 17.62 -10.45 7.87
N CYS A 393 18.79 -11.08 7.78
CA CYS A 393 19.42 -11.78 8.87
C CYS A 393 20.44 -10.86 9.55
N THR A 394 20.16 -10.51 10.80
CA THR A 394 21.00 -9.68 11.68
C THR A 394 21.74 -10.51 12.72
N ALA A 395 22.62 -9.88 13.50
CA ALA A 395 23.21 -10.52 14.68
C ALA A 395 22.18 -10.93 15.76
N LYS A 396 20.97 -10.36 15.72
CA LYS A 396 19.90 -10.58 16.72
C LYS A 396 18.68 -11.33 16.18
N SER A 397 18.70 -11.74 14.91
CA SER A 397 17.57 -12.43 14.26
C SER A 397 17.93 -13.86 13.90
N CYS A 398 16.92 -14.68 13.64
CA CYS A 398 17.13 -15.98 13.03
C CYS A 398 17.67 -15.83 11.59
N ASN A 399 18.19 -16.93 11.04
CA ASN A 399 18.72 -16.97 9.69
C ASN A 399 18.09 -18.12 8.90
N ILE A 400 18.15 -18.03 7.57
CA ILE A 400 17.55 -19.03 6.67
C ILE A 400 18.55 -19.70 5.73
N ILE A 401 19.84 -19.59 6.06
CA ILE A 401 20.94 -20.04 5.19
C ILE A 401 20.78 -21.52 4.84
N GLU A 402 20.47 -22.34 5.83
CA GLU A 402 20.31 -23.78 5.64
C GLU A 402 19.07 -24.16 4.81
N TYR A 403 18.15 -23.23 4.57
CA TYR A 403 16.90 -23.47 3.83
C TYR A 403 16.96 -22.96 2.38
N CYS A 404 17.96 -22.16 2.01
CA CYS A 404 18.04 -21.48 0.71
C CYS A 404 17.95 -22.46 -0.48
N ASP A 405 18.74 -23.53 -0.45
CA ASP A 405 18.74 -24.54 -1.52
C ASP A 405 17.46 -25.40 -1.51
N LEU A 406 16.82 -25.56 -0.34
CA LEU A 406 15.54 -26.26 -0.24
C LEU A 406 14.39 -25.47 -0.87
N PHE A 407 14.41 -24.14 -0.80
CA PHE A 407 13.42 -23.32 -1.51
C PHE A 407 13.47 -23.62 -3.02
N LEU A 408 14.66 -23.62 -3.61
CA LEU A 408 14.82 -23.95 -5.03
C LEU A 408 14.36 -25.39 -5.34
N SER A 409 14.78 -26.33 -4.49
CA SER A 409 14.43 -27.75 -4.64
C SER A 409 12.92 -28.00 -4.54
N SER A 410 12.19 -27.16 -3.80
CA SER A 410 10.72 -27.22 -3.71
C SER A 410 9.99 -26.67 -4.94
N GLY A 411 10.72 -26.03 -5.86
CA GLY A 411 10.16 -25.38 -7.05
C GLY A 411 9.77 -23.92 -6.84
N ILE A 412 10.23 -23.28 -5.76
CA ILE A 412 10.07 -21.83 -5.57
C ILE A 412 10.99 -21.12 -6.57
N PRO A 413 10.46 -20.26 -7.46
CA PRO A 413 11.26 -19.60 -8.48
C PRO A 413 12.36 -18.69 -7.90
N PRO A 414 13.47 -18.49 -8.64
CA PRO A 414 14.48 -17.48 -8.32
C PRO A 414 13.87 -16.10 -8.04
N GLY A 415 14.37 -15.44 -6.99
CA GLY A 415 13.91 -14.12 -6.59
C GLY A 415 12.60 -14.09 -5.79
N VAL A 416 11.89 -15.19 -5.62
CA VAL A 416 10.68 -15.20 -4.77
C VAL A 416 11.03 -15.11 -3.28
N ILE A 417 12.08 -15.82 -2.86
CA ILE A 417 12.66 -15.71 -1.52
C ILE A 417 14.11 -15.27 -1.69
N ASN A 418 14.46 -14.18 -1.02
CA ASN A 418 15.80 -13.62 -1.02
C ASN A 418 16.26 -13.43 0.43
N MET A 419 17.55 -13.46 0.66
CA MET A 419 18.18 -13.33 1.95
C MET A 419 19.34 -12.33 1.88
N LEU A 420 19.28 -11.33 2.75
CA LEU A 420 20.39 -10.41 3.01
C LEU A 420 20.93 -10.65 4.43
N THR A 421 22.22 -10.41 4.61
CA THR A 421 22.87 -10.47 5.91
C THR A 421 23.46 -9.11 6.25
N CYS A 422 23.23 -8.63 7.47
CA CYS A 422 23.73 -7.35 7.99
C CYS A 422 24.11 -7.55 9.46
N GLU A 423 25.07 -6.82 10.02
CA GLU A 423 25.38 -6.97 11.45
C GLU A 423 24.24 -6.42 12.32
N GLY A 424 23.83 -5.19 12.03
CA GLY A 424 22.67 -4.54 12.62
C GLY A 424 21.96 -3.70 11.58
N ILE A 425 20.71 -3.36 11.87
CA ILE A 425 19.92 -2.43 11.07
C ILE A 425 19.25 -1.44 12.00
N LYS A 426 18.90 -0.26 11.48
CA LYS A 426 17.93 0.57 12.19
C LYS A 426 16.58 -0.16 12.24
N PRO A 427 15.80 -0.04 13.35
CA PRO A 427 14.49 -0.65 13.45
C PRO A 427 13.63 -0.25 12.25
N LEU A 428 13.07 -1.23 11.55
CA LEU A 428 12.04 -0.95 10.56
C LEU A 428 10.77 -0.52 11.28
N ASN A 429 10.15 0.55 10.82
CA ASN A 429 8.85 1.00 11.31
C ASN A 429 7.72 -0.01 10.98
N LYS A 430 7.96 -0.98 10.10
CA LYS A 430 6.97 -2.01 9.72
C LYS A 430 7.09 -3.23 10.65
N CYS A 431 6.18 -3.34 11.61
CA CYS A 431 5.95 -4.57 12.38
C CYS A 431 4.83 -5.41 11.75
N TYR A 432 5.11 -6.68 11.49
CA TYR A 432 4.20 -7.64 10.88
C TYR A 432 3.55 -8.54 11.95
N ASP A 433 2.90 -7.96 12.97
CA ASP A 433 2.56 -8.67 14.22
C ASP A 433 1.07 -8.93 14.43
N ALA A 434 0.25 -8.77 13.38
CA ALA A 434 -1.17 -9.10 13.44
C ALA A 434 -1.40 -10.54 13.93
N LEU A 435 -2.38 -10.70 14.84
CA LEU A 435 -2.80 -11.99 15.38
C LEU A 435 -4.17 -12.41 14.85
N ASP A 436 -5.04 -11.45 14.56
CA ASP A 436 -6.34 -11.70 13.92
C ASP A 436 -6.16 -12.05 12.44
N LEU A 437 -6.97 -13.01 11.94
CA LEU A 437 -6.84 -13.52 10.57
C LEU A 437 -7.09 -12.44 9.51
N ASN A 438 -8.04 -11.53 9.75
CA ASN A 438 -8.30 -10.43 8.81
C ASN A 438 -7.15 -9.43 8.84
N GLU A 439 -6.67 -9.06 10.03
CA GLU A 439 -5.52 -8.16 10.15
C GLU A 439 -4.25 -8.74 9.49
N ILE A 440 -4.01 -10.05 9.63
CA ILE A 440 -2.91 -10.75 8.94
C ILE A 440 -3.11 -10.62 7.42
N TYR A 441 -4.32 -10.84 6.92
CA TYR A 441 -4.61 -10.73 5.50
C TYR A 441 -4.38 -9.30 4.99
N TYR A 442 -4.92 -8.29 5.67
CA TYR A 442 -4.70 -6.87 5.39
C TYR A 442 -3.22 -6.50 5.43
N GLN A 443 -2.44 -7.17 6.28
CA GLN A 443 -1.05 -6.84 6.47
C GLN A 443 -0.15 -7.16 5.26
N PHE A 444 -0.53 -8.16 4.46
CA PHE A 444 0.22 -8.67 3.30
C PHE A 444 -0.46 -8.40 1.96
N THR A 445 -1.57 -7.64 1.97
CA THR A 445 -2.32 -7.29 0.76
C THR A 445 -2.57 -5.78 0.69
N VAL A 446 -2.96 -5.30 -0.49
CA VAL A 446 -3.44 -3.95 -0.74
C VAL A 446 -4.79 -4.00 -1.46
N GLY A 447 -5.67 -3.06 -1.14
CA GLY A 447 -6.96 -2.91 -1.78
C GLY A 447 -6.85 -2.58 -3.27
N LYS A 448 -7.73 -3.21 -4.05
CA LYS A 448 -8.06 -2.87 -5.43
C LYS A 448 -9.54 -2.53 -5.49
N GLN A 449 -9.87 -1.42 -6.12
CA GLN A 449 -11.25 -0.97 -6.28
C GLN A 449 -11.54 -0.78 -7.76
N ILE A 450 -12.64 -1.34 -8.24
CA ILE A 450 -13.15 -1.10 -9.58
C ILE A 450 -14.51 -0.45 -9.42
N ALA A 451 -14.65 0.79 -9.87
CA ALA A 451 -15.92 1.50 -9.88
C ALA A 451 -16.43 1.63 -11.32
N THR A 452 -17.72 1.44 -11.52
CA THR A 452 -18.36 1.56 -12.84
C THR A 452 -19.45 2.60 -12.79
N MET A 453 -19.41 3.61 -13.65
CA MET A 453 -20.58 4.43 -13.93
C MET A 453 -21.37 3.77 -15.06
N ILE A 454 -22.69 3.62 -14.90
CA ILE A 454 -23.60 3.03 -15.91
C ILE A 454 -24.46 4.14 -16.47
#